data_AF-A0A507C5I2-F1
#
_entry.id   AF-A0A507C5I2-F1
#
_cell.length_a   1.000
_cell.length_b   1.000
_cell.length_c   1.000
_cell.angle_alpha   90.00
_cell.angle_beta   90.00
_cell.angle_gamma   90.00
#
_symmetry.space_group_name_H-M   'P 1'
#
loop_
_entity.id
_entity.type
_entity.pdbx_description
1 polymer ?
#
loop_
_entity_poly.entity_id
_entity_poly.type
_entity_poly.pdbx_seq_one_letter_code
_entity_poly.pdbx_strand_id
1 'polypeptide(L)'
;MKKKIVLLGTLMVKSACAWYEQWVKSHSRASGQITSTYAEFVKDLESTFKDKLEVTTARHKVFSSRQGTRSISDYAIEFRTLCSKAELEVDHQIDIFMKSLNSGIKAIWHPQTMPKILDEMVDQIRTTESLGFHQHPGHYPSFQMYLIWKNKRTFPNLNLVGILM
;
A
#
# COMPACT_ATOMS: atom_id res chain seq x y z
N MET A 1 4.82 -16.76 -32.29
CA MET A 1 3.79 -15.97 -31.57
C MET A 1 2.56 -16.76 -31.15
N LYS A 2 1.99 -17.65 -31.99
CA LYS A 2 0.79 -18.45 -31.66
C LYS A 2 0.91 -19.35 -30.43
N LYS A 3 2.09 -19.93 -30.19
CA LYS A 3 2.38 -20.74 -28.98
C LYS A 3 2.14 -19.97 -27.67
N LYS A 4 2.31 -18.63 -27.66
CA LYS A 4 2.03 -17.79 -26.49
C LYS A 4 0.53 -17.73 -26.17
N ILE A 5 -0.33 -17.68 -27.20
CA ILE A 5 -1.79 -17.69 -27.05
C ILE A 5 -2.24 -19.02 -26.44
N VAL A 6 -1.71 -20.13 -26.95
CA VAL A 6 -2.00 -21.47 -26.42
C VAL A 6 -1.56 -21.60 -24.97
N LEU A 7 -0.33 -21.18 -24.65
CA LEU A 7 0.19 -21.20 -23.28
C LEU A 7 -0.66 -20.36 -22.31
N LEU A 8 -1.07 -19.15 -22.70
CA LEU A 8 -1.96 -18.34 -21.85
C LEU A 8 -3.32 -19.01 -21.66
N GLY A 9 -3.85 -19.66 -22.70
CA GLY A 9 -5.06 -20.46 -22.62
C GLY A 9 -4.99 -21.55 -21.54
N THR A 10 -3.86 -22.25 -21.42
CA THR A 10 -3.71 -23.30 -20.38
C THR A 10 -3.64 -22.76 -18.96
N LEU A 11 -3.42 -21.45 -18.78
CA LEU A 11 -3.43 -20.79 -17.47
C LEU A 11 -4.81 -20.26 -17.10
N MET A 12 -5.76 -20.24 -18.03
CA MET A 12 -7.09 -19.69 -17.78
C MET A 12 -7.96 -20.66 -17.00
N VAL A 13 -8.72 -20.11 -16.05
CA VAL A 13 -9.59 -20.87 -15.17
C VAL A 13 -10.98 -20.25 -15.12
N LYS A 14 -11.98 -21.06 -14.76
CA LYS A 14 -13.39 -20.62 -14.59
C LYS A 14 -13.88 -19.89 -15.86
N SER A 15 -14.50 -18.73 -15.70
CA SER A 15 -15.05 -17.93 -16.80
C SER A 15 -14.01 -17.51 -17.85
N ALA A 16 -12.74 -17.38 -17.47
CA ALA A 16 -11.67 -17.09 -18.43
C ALA A 16 -11.38 -18.26 -19.37
N CYS A 17 -11.49 -19.50 -18.89
CA CYS A 17 -11.34 -20.69 -19.72
C CYS A 17 -12.46 -20.77 -20.77
N ALA A 18 -13.71 -20.60 -20.36
CA ALA A 18 -14.85 -20.59 -21.28
C ALA A 18 -14.74 -19.48 -22.34
N TRP A 19 -14.30 -18.28 -21.92
CA TRP A 19 -14.02 -17.18 -22.86
C TRP A 19 -12.92 -17.55 -23.85
N TYR A 20 -11.82 -18.16 -23.40
CA TYR A 20 -10.72 -18.58 -24.27
C TYR A 20 -11.17 -19.60 -25.32
N GLU A 21 -11.94 -20.61 -24.91
CA GLU A 21 -12.47 -21.61 -25.83
C GLU A 21 -13.35 -20.97 -26.92
N GLN A 22 -14.20 -20.02 -26.52
CA GLN A 22 -15.02 -19.27 -27.47
C GLN A 22 -14.16 -18.38 -28.38
N TRP A 23 -13.16 -17.70 -27.81
CA TRP A 23 -12.25 -16.85 -28.56
C TRP A 23 -11.45 -17.66 -29.61
N VAL A 24 -10.95 -18.84 -29.25
CA VAL A 24 -10.24 -19.73 -30.19
C VAL A 24 -11.16 -20.19 -31.31
N LYS A 25 -12.42 -20.53 -31.03
CA LYS A 25 -13.41 -20.90 -32.06
C LYS A 25 -13.62 -19.77 -33.07
N SER A 26 -13.75 -18.53 -32.60
CA SER A 26 -13.95 -17.35 -33.46
C SER A 26 -12.71 -16.94 -34.25
N HIS A 27 -11.51 -17.31 -33.77
CA HIS A 27 -10.23 -16.87 -34.33
C HIS A 27 -9.38 -18.02 -34.88
N SER A 28 -10.02 -19.12 -35.28
CA SER A 28 -9.37 -20.25 -35.93
C SER A 28 -10.03 -20.58 -37.27
N ARG A 29 -9.23 -21.10 -38.20
CA ARG A 29 -9.78 -21.73 -39.42
C ARG A 29 -10.48 -23.03 -39.07
N ALA A 30 -11.24 -23.58 -40.03
CA ALA A 30 -11.81 -24.93 -39.94
C ALA A 30 -10.76 -26.01 -39.63
N SER A 31 -9.48 -25.79 -39.98
CA SER A 31 -8.34 -26.66 -39.63
C SER A 31 -7.90 -26.60 -38.16
N GLY A 32 -8.53 -25.76 -37.33
CA GLY A 32 -8.11 -25.51 -35.94
C GLY A 32 -6.91 -24.58 -35.78
N GLN A 33 -6.40 -24.02 -36.88
CA GLN A 33 -5.27 -23.10 -36.83
C GLN A 33 -5.73 -21.69 -36.42
N ILE A 34 -5.22 -21.20 -35.29
CA ILE A 34 -5.44 -19.81 -34.84
C ILE A 34 -4.88 -18.82 -35.86
N THR A 35 -5.71 -17.89 -36.34
CA THR A 35 -5.38 -16.88 -37.37
C THR A 35 -4.98 -15.52 -36.78
N SER A 36 -5.47 -15.17 -35.59
CA SER A 36 -5.16 -13.90 -34.93
C SER A 36 -3.78 -13.83 -34.28
N THR A 37 -3.16 -12.66 -34.33
CA THR A 37 -1.89 -12.33 -33.71
C THR A 37 -1.98 -12.35 -32.18
N TYR A 38 -0.81 -12.37 -31.52
CA TYR A 38 -0.77 -12.26 -30.06
C TYR A 38 -1.27 -10.89 -29.56
N ALA A 39 -1.02 -9.82 -30.33
CA ALA A 39 -1.49 -8.48 -29.97
C ALA A 39 -3.02 -8.38 -30.00
N GLU A 40 -3.67 -8.95 -31.01
CA GLU A 40 -5.14 -9.03 -31.08
C GLU A 40 -5.71 -9.84 -29.91
N PHE A 41 -5.08 -10.98 -29.58
CA PHE A 41 -5.47 -11.77 -28.42
C PHE A 41 -5.41 -10.97 -27.11
N VAL A 42 -4.31 -10.27 -26.85
CA VAL A 42 -4.15 -9.46 -25.64
C VAL A 42 -5.16 -8.31 -25.62
N LYS A 43 -5.41 -7.66 -26.76
CA LYS A 43 -6.41 -6.61 -26.88
C LYS A 43 -7.81 -7.10 -26.50
N ASP A 44 -8.21 -8.27 -26.99
CA ASP A 44 -9.53 -8.84 -26.69
C ASP A 44 -9.62 -9.33 -25.23
N LEU A 45 -8.52 -9.87 -24.71
CA LEU A 45 -8.39 -10.28 -23.32
C LEU A 45 -8.57 -9.08 -22.39
N GLU A 46 -7.86 -7.98 -22.64
CA GLU A 46 -8.01 -6.74 -21.89
C GLU A 46 -9.42 -6.17 -22.04
N SER A 47 -9.97 -6.10 -23.26
CA SER A 47 -11.34 -5.61 -23.48
C SER A 47 -12.39 -6.37 -22.67
N THR A 48 -12.17 -7.68 -22.46
CA THR A 48 -13.10 -8.55 -21.73
C THR A 48 -12.92 -8.46 -20.22
N PHE A 49 -11.67 -8.51 -19.73
CA PHE A 49 -11.39 -8.70 -18.30
C PHE A 49 -10.84 -7.47 -17.58
N LYS A 50 -10.39 -6.44 -18.31
CA LYS A 50 -9.88 -5.22 -17.68
C LYS A 50 -11.04 -4.47 -17.02
N ASP A 51 -10.87 -4.14 -15.75
CA ASP A 51 -11.82 -3.28 -15.06
C ASP A 51 -11.73 -1.86 -15.64
N LYS A 52 -12.77 -1.44 -16.35
CA LYS A 52 -12.86 -0.10 -16.96
C LYS A 52 -12.82 1.02 -15.92
N LEU A 53 -13.13 0.70 -14.67
CA LEU A 53 -13.11 1.61 -13.54
C LEU A 53 -11.96 1.30 -12.60
N GLU A 54 -10.93 0.54 -12.99
CA GLU A 54 -9.85 0.10 -12.10
C GLU A 54 -9.24 1.26 -11.31
N VAL A 55 -8.89 2.35 -12.00
CA VAL A 55 -8.30 3.54 -11.38
C VAL A 55 -9.28 4.20 -10.40
N THR A 56 -10.55 4.38 -10.79
CA THR A 56 -11.59 4.97 -9.93
C THR A 56 -11.87 4.09 -8.70
N THR A 57 -12.01 2.79 -8.90
CA THR A 57 -12.19 1.79 -7.84
C THR A 57 -10.99 1.79 -6.90
N ALA A 58 -9.77 1.85 -7.44
CA ALA A 58 -8.55 1.93 -6.65
C ALA A 58 -8.50 3.22 -5.84
N ARG A 59 -8.84 4.38 -6.42
CA ARG A 59 -8.95 5.66 -5.69
C ARG A 59 -9.91 5.55 -4.53
N HIS A 60 -11.13 5.05 -4.75
CA HIS A 60 -12.10 4.84 -3.67
C HIS A 60 -11.55 3.93 -2.58
N LYS A 61 -10.87 2.84 -2.94
CA LYS A 61 -10.22 1.94 -1.98
C LYS A 61 -9.09 2.62 -1.20
N VAL A 62 -8.23 3.41 -1.84
CA VAL A 62 -7.17 4.17 -1.15
C VAL A 62 -7.77 5.13 -0.11
N PHE A 63 -8.77 5.93 -0.49
CA PHE A 63 -9.38 6.93 0.40
C PHE A 63 -10.15 6.31 1.58
N SER A 64 -10.73 5.12 1.38
CA SER A 64 -11.42 4.36 2.42
C SER A 64 -10.50 3.44 3.22
N SER A 65 -9.25 3.26 2.79
CA SER A 65 -8.29 2.39 3.45
C SER A 65 -7.98 2.87 4.87
N ARG A 66 -7.85 1.93 5.80
CA ARG A 66 -7.51 2.20 7.21
C ARG A 66 -6.53 1.14 7.68
N GLN A 67 -5.49 1.52 8.42
CA GLN A 67 -4.53 0.58 8.99
C GLN A 67 -5.24 -0.50 9.82
N GLY A 68 -6.17 -0.07 10.69
CA GLY A 68 -6.86 -0.95 11.62
C GLY A 68 -5.89 -1.60 12.60
N THR A 69 -6.02 -2.91 12.79
CA THR A 69 -5.16 -3.74 13.67
C THR A 69 -3.94 -4.32 12.95
N ARG A 70 -3.75 -4.01 11.66
CA ARG A 70 -2.62 -4.53 10.87
C ARG A 70 -1.31 -3.86 11.28
N SER A 71 -0.21 -4.61 11.14
CA SER A 71 1.14 -4.05 11.28
C SER A 71 1.36 -2.93 10.27
N ILE A 72 2.21 -1.94 10.59
CA ILE A 72 2.50 -0.85 9.65
C ILE A 72 3.08 -1.38 8.32
N SER A 73 3.87 -2.46 8.39
CA SER A 73 4.54 -3.02 7.21
C SER A 73 3.55 -3.69 6.26
N ASP A 74 2.65 -4.54 6.78
CA ASP A 74 1.62 -5.20 5.96
C ASP A 74 0.67 -4.17 5.37
N TYR A 75 0.27 -3.20 6.19
CA TYR A 75 -0.60 -2.13 5.74
C TYR A 75 0.04 -1.29 4.62
N ALA A 76 1.31 -0.93 4.77
CA ALA A 76 2.03 -0.14 3.77
C ALA A 76 2.16 -0.86 2.43
N ILE A 77 2.33 -2.19 2.41
CA ILE A 77 2.40 -2.99 1.17
C ILE A 77 1.08 -2.90 0.41
N GLU A 78 -0.04 -3.10 1.11
CA GLU A 78 -1.37 -2.99 0.50
C GLU A 78 -1.65 -1.57 0.02
N PHE A 79 -1.33 -0.56 0.84
CA PHE A 79 -1.54 0.83 0.51
C PHE A 79 -0.75 1.25 -0.74
N ARG A 80 0.53 0.87 -0.85
CA ARG A 80 1.35 1.11 -2.06
C ARG A 80 0.72 0.50 -3.31
N THR A 81 0.22 -0.73 -3.18
CA THR A 81 -0.45 -1.44 -4.29
C THR A 81 -1.69 -0.67 -4.75
N LEU A 82 -2.48 -0.16 -3.81
CA LEU A 82 -3.66 0.65 -4.12
C LEU A 82 -3.27 2.01 -4.73
N CYS A 83 -2.26 2.70 -4.21
CA CYS A 83 -1.77 3.98 -4.76
C CYS A 83 -1.26 3.84 -6.18
N SER A 84 -0.52 2.77 -6.49
CA SER A 84 -0.04 2.47 -7.84
C SER A 84 -1.20 2.27 -8.82
N LYS A 85 -2.24 1.52 -8.44
CA LYS A 85 -3.45 1.34 -9.26
C LYS A 85 -4.30 2.59 -9.38
N ALA A 86 -4.27 3.45 -8.37
CA ALA A 86 -5.03 4.70 -8.30
C ALA A 86 -4.35 5.87 -9.03
N GLU A 87 -3.10 5.68 -9.49
CA GLU A 87 -2.27 6.70 -10.14
C GLU A 87 -2.21 7.98 -9.30
N LEU A 88 -1.91 7.83 -8.01
CA LEU A 88 -1.83 8.97 -7.08
C LEU A 88 -0.42 9.56 -7.04
N GLU A 89 -0.35 10.89 -7.15
CA GLU A 89 0.87 11.65 -6.90
C GLU A 89 1.39 11.47 -5.48
N VAL A 90 2.70 11.49 -5.32
CA VAL A 90 3.41 11.20 -4.06
C VAL A 90 2.89 12.04 -2.88
N ASP A 91 2.69 13.34 -3.08
CA ASP A 91 2.21 14.23 -2.02
C ASP A 91 0.82 13.83 -1.49
N HIS A 92 -0.08 13.39 -2.38
CA HIS A 92 -1.40 12.88 -1.98
C HIS A 92 -1.28 11.55 -1.22
N GLN A 93 -0.31 10.70 -1.57
CA GLN A 93 -0.12 9.43 -0.87
C GLN A 93 0.23 9.67 0.61
N ILE A 94 1.07 10.66 0.92
CA ILE A 94 1.49 10.96 2.30
C ILE A 94 0.30 11.41 3.14
N ASP A 95 -0.48 12.39 2.66
CA ASP A 95 -1.64 12.91 3.39
C ASP A 95 -2.69 11.83 3.64
N ILE A 96 -3.00 11.02 2.62
CA ILE A 96 -3.98 9.94 2.75
C ILE A 96 -3.45 8.84 3.68
N PHE A 97 -2.17 8.47 3.57
CA PHE A 97 -1.57 7.46 4.42
C PHE A 97 -1.62 7.91 5.88
N MET A 98 -1.21 9.14 6.19
CA MET A 98 -1.28 9.73 7.53
C MET A 98 -2.71 9.69 8.11
N LYS A 99 -3.71 10.09 7.32
CA LYS A 99 -5.13 10.05 7.73
C LYS A 99 -5.63 8.63 7.97
N SER A 100 -5.07 7.65 7.27
CA SER A 100 -5.49 6.25 7.36
C SER A 100 -4.87 5.46 8.53
N LEU A 101 -3.82 5.97 9.18
CA LEU A 101 -3.17 5.33 10.32
C LEU A 101 -4.13 5.15 11.51
N ASN A 102 -3.90 4.11 12.29
CA ASN A 102 -4.65 3.90 13.52
C ASN A 102 -4.31 4.98 14.58
N SER A 103 -5.20 5.14 15.56
CA SER A 103 -5.05 6.19 16.58
C SER A 103 -3.83 5.99 17.48
N GLY A 104 -3.44 4.74 17.75
CA GLY A 104 -2.25 4.43 18.56
C GLY A 104 -0.97 4.97 17.93
N ILE A 105 -0.80 4.75 16.62
CA ILE A 105 0.34 5.28 15.86
C ILE A 105 0.31 6.80 15.81
N LYS A 106 -0.85 7.39 15.53
CA LYS A 106 -1.02 8.85 15.53
C LYS A 106 -0.69 9.49 16.88
N ALA A 107 -0.85 8.76 17.99
CA ALA A 107 -0.57 9.24 19.34
C ALA A 107 0.92 9.18 19.73
N ILE A 108 1.71 8.32 19.09
CA ILE A 108 3.14 8.16 19.42
C ILE A 108 4.08 8.72 18.35
N TRP A 109 3.62 8.79 17.10
CA TRP A 109 4.42 9.25 15.98
C TRP A 109 4.25 10.75 15.76
N HIS A 110 5.28 11.49 16.18
CA HIS A 110 5.39 12.94 16.03
C HIS A 110 6.70 13.29 15.32
N PRO A 111 6.73 13.25 13.98
CA PRO A 111 7.95 13.50 13.23
C PRO A 111 8.41 14.95 13.41
N GLN A 112 9.72 15.18 13.54
CA GLN A 112 10.28 16.55 13.56
C GLN A 112 10.16 17.24 12.20
N THR A 113 10.22 16.46 11.13
CA THR A 113 10.05 16.92 9.76
C THR A 113 9.19 15.90 9.04
N MET A 114 8.15 16.36 8.35
CA MET A 114 7.26 15.47 7.61
C MET A 114 8.06 14.76 6.51
N PRO A 115 7.98 13.42 6.42
CA PRO A 115 8.54 12.67 5.31
C PRO A 115 8.05 13.19 3.96
N LYS A 116 8.88 13.09 2.93
CA LYS A 116 8.54 13.52 1.56
C LYS A 116 8.08 12.37 0.67
N ILE A 117 8.29 11.14 1.11
CA ILE A 117 7.85 9.94 0.43
C ILE A 117 7.31 8.93 1.46
N LEU A 118 6.45 8.03 0.99
CA LEU A 118 5.79 7.04 1.82
C LEU A 118 6.78 6.10 2.54
N ASP A 119 7.89 5.74 1.90
CA ASP A 119 8.85 4.80 2.46
C ASP A 119 9.56 5.37 3.70
N GLU A 120 10.01 6.63 3.62
CA GLU A 120 10.55 7.36 4.78
C GLU A 120 9.55 7.40 5.93
N MET A 121 8.27 7.61 5.63
CA MET A 121 7.21 7.65 6.63
C MET A 121 7.03 6.30 7.32
N VAL A 122 7.00 5.21 6.54
CA VAL A 122 6.88 3.84 7.06
C VAL A 122 8.07 3.49 7.94
N ASP A 123 9.29 3.85 7.55
CA ASP A 123 10.50 3.56 8.32
C ASP A 123 10.57 4.36 9.63
N GLN A 124 10.16 5.63 9.61
CA GLN A 124 10.05 6.45 10.83
C GLN A 124 9.01 5.88 11.81
N ILE A 125 7.83 5.46 11.31
CA ILE A 125 6.79 4.85 12.13
C ILE A 125 7.28 3.54 12.73
N ARG A 126 7.89 2.65 11.92
CA ARG A 126 8.44 1.38 12.39
C ARG A 126 9.47 1.58 13.50
N THR A 127 10.34 2.57 13.34
CA THR A 127 11.33 2.94 14.37
C THR A 127 10.63 3.42 15.64
N THR A 128 9.59 4.24 15.51
CA THR A 128 8.81 4.76 16.65
C THR A 128 8.06 3.66 17.39
N GLU A 129 7.41 2.75 16.66
CA GLU A 129 6.76 1.56 17.22
C GLU A 129 7.78 0.74 18.03
N SER A 130 8.91 0.40 17.43
CA SER A 130 9.96 -0.41 18.08
C SER A 130 10.46 0.25 19.37
N LEU A 131 10.65 1.58 19.36
CA LEU A 131 11.06 2.33 20.55
C LEU A 131 9.96 2.44 21.62
N GLY A 132 8.69 2.55 21.22
CA GLY A 132 7.53 2.64 22.11
C GLY A 132 7.19 1.31 22.79
N PHE A 133 7.31 0.19 22.08
CA PHE A 133 7.06 -1.15 22.61
C PHE A 133 8.07 -1.57 23.69
N HIS A 134 9.31 -1.05 23.65
CA HIS A 134 10.32 -1.36 24.66
C HIS A 134 10.21 -0.54 25.95
N GLN A 135 9.34 0.47 26.02
CA GLN A 135 9.24 1.35 27.20
C GLN A 135 8.06 1.05 28.11
N HIS A 136 6.87 0.64 27.62
CA HIS A 136 5.72 0.36 28.50
C HIS A 136 4.71 -0.66 27.93
N PRO A 137 4.63 -1.90 28.46
CA PRO A 137 3.48 -2.75 28.21
C PRO A 137 2.28 -2.21 29.00
N GLY A 138 1.39 -1.48 28.33
CA GLY A 138 0.07 -1.11 28.87
C GLY A 138 -0.12 0.32 29.39
N HIS A 139 0.82 1.25 29.16
CA HIS A 139 0.62 2.66 29.53
C HIS A 139 1.18 3.61 28.47
N TYR A 140 0.31 4.38 27.82
CA TYR A 140 0.73 5.46 26.93
C TYR A 140 1.11 6.68 27.78
N PRO A 141 2.37 7.14 27.79
CA PRO A 141 2.73 8.34 28.54
C PRO A 141 2.06 9.56 27.92
N SER A 142 1.58 10.48 28.75
CA SER A 142 1.05 11.75 28.28
C SER A 142 2.12 12.51 27.46
N PHE A 143 1.68 13.37 26.55
CA PHE A 143 2.54 14.18 25.67
C PHE A 143 3.66 14.93 26.43
N GLN A 144 3.39 15.30 27.69
CA GLN A 144 4.36 15.91 28.60
C GLN A 144 5.55 15.01 28.93
N MET A 145 5.32 13.71 29.15
CA MET A 145 6.41 12.75 29.41
C MET A 145 7.30 12.52 28.19
N TYR A 146 6.72 12.51 26.99
CA TYR A 146 7.50 12.40 25.75
C TYR A 146 8.45 13.60 25.55
N LEU A 147 7.98 14.82 25.82
CA LEU A 147 8.81 16.03 25.75
C LEU A 147 9.95 16.01 26.79
N ILE A 148 9.67 15.55 28.00
CA ILE A 148 10.68 15.39 29.06
C ILE A 148 11.75 14.37 28.65
N TRP A 149 11.35 13.23 28.08
CA TRP A 149 12.28 12.21 27.60
C TRP A 149 13.14 12.73 26.44
N LYS A 150 12.54 13.43 25.47
CA LYS A 150 13.24 14.01 24.31
C LYS A 150 14.28 15.05 24.74
N ASN A 151 13.97 15.89 25.74
CA ASN A 151 14.89 16.89 26.26
C ASN A 151 16.08 16.29 27.03
N LYS A 152 15.92 15.14 27.70
CA LYS A 152 17.04 14.46 28.39
C LYS A 152 18.10 13.88 27.45
N ARG A 153 17.76 13.59 26.19
CA ARG A 153 18.74 13.11 25.18
C ARG A 153 19.52 14.24 24.50
N THR A 154 18.97 15.44 24.42
CA THR A 154 19.61 16.59 23.76
C THR A 154 20.55 17.38 24.66
N PHE A 155 20.46 17.24 25.99
CA PHE A 155 21.39 17.88 26.93
C PHE A 155 21.73 16.93 28.10
N PRO A 156 22.84 16.17 28.04
CA PRO A 156 23.19 15.21 29.08
C PRO A 156 23.71 15.87 30.38
N ASN A 157 23.88 17.19 30.44
CA ASN A 157 24.38 17.90 31.62
C ASN A 157 23.68 19.26 31.81
N LEU A 158 22.52 19.25 32.47
CA LEU A 158 22.06 20.40 33.24
C LEU A 158 21.76 19.88 34.65
N ASN A 159 22.66 20.21 35.57
CA ASN A 159 22.46 20.03 37.00
C ASN A 159 21.12 20.67 37.39
N LEU A 160 20.20 19.86 37.91
CA LEU A 160 19.02 20.35 38.64
C LEU A 160 19.50 20.97 39.95
N VAL A 161 19.97 22.22 39.89
CA VAL A 161 20.05 23.09 41.06
C VAL A 161 19.03 24.19 40.87
N GLY A 162 17.98 24.14 41.69
CA GLY A 162 17.16 25.30 42.02
C GLY A 162 15.90 25.50 41.19
N ILE A 163 14.84 24.76 41.51
CA ILE A 163 13.50 25.35 41.66
C ILE A 163 12.82 24.70 42.87
N LEU A 164 13.08 25.27 44.03
CA LEU A 164 12.22 25.21 45.21
C LEU A 164 12.46 26.50 45.99
N MET A 165 11.80 27.57 45.55
CA MET A 165 11.12 28.56 46.38
C MET A 165 10.00 29.19 45.55
#